data_AF-A0A954W3D3-F1
#
_entry.id   AF-A0A954W3D3-F1
#
_cell.length_a   1.000
_cell.length_b   1.000
_cell.length_c   1.000
_cell.angle_alpha   90.00
_cell.angle_beta   90.00
_cell.angle_gamma   90.00
#
_symmetry.space_group_name_H-M   'P 1'
#
loop_
_entity.id
_entity.type
_entity.pdbx_description
1 polymer ?
#
loop_
_entity_poly.entity_id
_entity_poly.type
_entity_poly.pdbx_seq_one_letter_code
_entity_poly.pdbx_strand_id
1 'polypeptide(L)'
;IGLVAAAGATLYPGAIGMSVFVLSEALFCPLMVLHLGLWIAAWRRQTAGDRATCSRPAREETANDASDAGGRSVPAAIRWALASGVVAGLATLTRPSWLLFLPFAAVVLLVVSPRRGEHARLLLAICMGFAVAMSPWWIRNAAITGRFVPTTLQIGATLYDSFHPGATGGSDSNMEFVPGFIDAQLAADRASLAAGQTPPSTFEYRLDRRMRDAAIAWAAANPAEVVRLVGRKSWRVWSPLPNAAEMRSGLMRWAIAAGYLPILALGIVGGWRFRRRGWAYLACAMPTLYTAALHTAFVGSIRYRQPAMLMLIVLASAVAVELIGPAWRRTRGGGRLAFSDRKEPACDA
;
A
#
# COMPACT_ATOMS: atom_id res chain seq x y z
N ILE A 1 1.38 -15.80 17.05
CA ILE A 1 1.55 -15.15 15.73
C ILE A 1 1.94 -13.68 15.90
N GLY A 2 1.10 -12.84 16.53
CA GLY A 2 1.40 -11.40 16.71
C GLY A 2 2.77 -11.10 17.33
N LEU A 3 3.13 -11.76 18.44
CA LEU A 3 4.46 -11.59 19.08
C LEU A 3 5.63 -12.00 18.17
N VAL A 4 5.47 -13.09 17.40
CA VAL A 4 6.48 -13.56 16.44
C VAL A 4 6.62 -12.58 15.29
N ALA A 5 5.51 -12.00 14.81
CA ALA A 5 5.53 -10.99 13.77
C ALA A 5 6.18 -9.68 14.25
N ALA A 6 5.90 -9.25 15.47
CA ALA A 6 6.54 -8.08 16.06
C ALA A 6 8.05 -8.29 16.21
N ALA A 7 8.48 -9.44 16.76
CA ALA A 7 9.89 -9.78 16.87
C ALA A 7 10.58 -9.91 15.50
N GLY A 8 9.90 -10.52 14.52
CA GLY A 8 10.40 -10.61 13.15
C GLY A 8 10.58 -9.25 12.50
N ALA A 9 9.65 -8.31 12.73
CA ALA A 9 9.74 -6.95 12.23
C ALA A 9 10.87 -6.14 12.87
N THR A 10 11.11 -6.30 14.18
CA THR A 10 12.21 -5.60 14.88
C THR A 10 13.58 -6.15 14.54
N LEU A 11 13.69 -7.44 14.21
CA LEU A 11 14.95 -8.09 13.84
C LEU A 11 15.25 -8.08 12.34
N TYR A 12 14.32 -7.60 11.51
CA TYR A 12 14.48 -7.64 10.06
C TYR A 12 15.60 -6.69 9.59
N PRO A 13 16.72 -7.21 9.05
CA PRO A 13 17.89 -6.38 8.71
C PRO A 13 17.59 -5.26 7.70
N GLY A 14 16.64 -5.50 6.78
CA GLY A 14 16.20 -4.50 5.81
C GLY A 14 15.53 -3.30 6.48
N ALA A 15 14.68 -3.53 7.48
CA ALA A 15 14.04 -2.45 8.23
C ALA A 15 15.05 -1.70 9.10
N ILE A 16 15.95 -2.41 9.78
CA ILE A 16 17.00 -1.81 10.62
C ILE A 16 17.92 -0.93 9.77
N GLY A 17 18.50 -1.49 8.71
CA GLY A 17 19.43 -0.78 7.85
C GLY A 17 18.80 0.47 7.21
N MET A 18 17.53 0.39 6.83
CA MET A 18 16.81 1.53 6.25
C MET A 18 16.30 2.54 7.29
N SER A 19 16.13 2.15 8.56
CA SER A 19 15.71 3.07 9.63
C SER A 19 16.81 4.05 10.08
N VAL A 20 18.08 3.71 9.84
CA VAL A 20 19.23 4.59 10.14
C VAL A 20 19.25 5.79 9.19
N PHE A 21 18.74 5.62 7.98
CA PHE A 21 18.50 6.71 7.06
C PHE A 21 17.15 7.35 7.44
N VAL A 22 17.16 8.60 7.92
CA VAL A 22 15.93 9.36 8.25
C VAL A 22 15.11 9.53 6.97
N LEU A 23 14.21 8.59 6.71
CA LEU A 23 13.45 8.48 5.48
C LEU A 23 11.96 8.37 5.77
N SER A 24 11.14 8.69 4.76
CA SER A 24 9.68 8.60 4.81
C SER A 24 9.14 7.24 5.30
N GLU A 25 9.90 6.17 5.11
CA GLU A 25 9.64 4.80 5.55
C GLU A 25 9.32 4.71 7.04
N ALA A 26 10.05 5.43 7.88
CA ALA A 26 9.93 5.33 9.34
C ALA A 26 8.54 5.76 9.83
N LEU A 27 7.95 6.79 9.20
CA LEU A 27 6.60 7.25 9.48
C LEU A 27 5.55 6.50 8.65
N PHE A 28 5.85 6.18 7.40
CA PHE A 28 4.91 5.53 6.49
C PHE A 28 4.53 4.11 6.94
N CYS A 29 5.51 3.30 7.33
CA CYS A 29 5.29 1.90 7.72
C CYS A 29 4.29 1.72 8.87
N PRO A 30 4.41 2.42 10.02
CA PRO A 30 3.43 2.31 11.10
C PRO A 30 2.05 2.83 10.68
N LEU A 31 1.96 3.90 9.89
CA LEU A 31 0.68 4.40 9.36
C LEU A 31 -0.01 3.37 8.45
N MET A 32 0.75 2.72 7.56
CA MET A 32 0.23 1.66 6.70
C MET A 32 -0.31 0.47 7.50
N VAL A 33 0.46 -0.01 8.50
CA VAL A 33 0.02 -1.12 9.36
C VAL A 33 -1.22 -0.73 10.16
N LEU A 34 -1.25 0.48 10.71
CA LEU A 34 -2.41 1.02 11.44
C LEU A 34 -3.64 1.11 10.53
N HIS A 35 -3.51 1.67 9.33
CA HIS A 35 -4.58 1.76 8.34
C HIS A 35 -5.22 0.38 8.08
N LEU A 36 -4.40 -0.64 7.81
CA LEU A 36 -4.88 -2.02 7.56
C LEU A 36 -5.49 -2.64 8.82
N GLY A 37 -4.90 -2.40 9.99
CA GLY A 37 -5.44 -2.86 11.28
C GLY A 37 -6.82 -2.28 11.59
N LEU A 38 -7.01 -0.98 11.36
CA LEU A 38 -8.29 -0.29 11.52
C LEU A 38 -9.34 -0.81 10.53
N TRP A 39 -8.96 -1.09 9.29
CA TRP A 39 -9.84 -1.70 8.31
C TRP A 39 -10.26 -3.12 8.74
N ILE A 40 -9.31 -3.94 9.21
CA ILE A 40 -9.59 -5.28 9.74
C ILE A 40 -10.54 -5.21 10.94
N ALA A 41 -10.32 -4.23 11.82
CA ALA A 41 -11.16 -3.98 12.98
C ALA A 41 -12.59 -3.51 12.61
N ALA A 42 -12.73 -2.73 11.55
CA ALA A 42 -14.02 -2.28 11.02
C ALA A 42 -14.85 -3.46 10.50
N TRP A 43 -14.24 -4.32 9.69
CA TRP A 43 -14.89 -5.51 9.16
C TRP A 43 -15.35 -6.47 10.25
N ARG A 44 -14.48 -6.80 11.21
CA ARG A 44 -14.82 -7.76 12.27
C ARG A 44 -16.07 -7.29 13.03
N ARG A 45 -16.18 -5.98 13.25
CA ARG A 45 -17.36 -5.37 13.91
C ARG A 45 -18.61 -5.41 13.04
N GLN A 46 -18.49 -5.16 11.73
CA GLN A 46 -19.61 -5.31 10.81
C GLN A 46 -20.14 -6.75 10.83
N THR A 47 -19.26 -7.74 10.63
CA THR A 47 -19.66 -9.16 10.60
C THR A 47 -20.20 -9.66 11.94
N ALA A 48 -19.74 -9.10 13.07
CA ALA A 48 -20.28 -9.44 14.38
C ALA A 48 -21.68 -8.83 14.60
N GLY A 49 -21.89 -7.59 14.14
CA GLY A 49 -23.21 -6.94 14.17
C GLY A 49 -24.23 -7.68 13.32
N ASP A 50 -23.86 -8.07 12.10
CA ASP A 50 -24.77 -8.79 11.19
C ASP A 50 -25.19 -10.16 11.78
N ARG A 51 -24.23 -10.90 12.39
CA ARG A 51 -24.53 -12.17 13.10
C ARG A 51 -25.46 -11.99 14.29
N ALA A 52 -25.26 -10.95 15.11
CA ALA A 52 -26.10 -10.68 16.27
C ALA A 52 -27.54 -10.27 15.89
N THR A 53 -27.71 -9.63 14.72
CA THR A 53 -29.01 -9.23 14.21
C THR A 53 -29.79 -10.45 13.70
N CYS A 54 -29.10 -11.37 13.01
CA CYS A 54 -29.70 -12.62 12.50
C CYS A 54 -30.10 -13.61 13.62
N SER A 55 -29.45 -13.55 14.79
CA SER A 55 -29.74 -14.42 15.93
C SER A 55 -30.82 -13.91 16.89
N ARG A 56 -31.38 -12.70 16.67
CA ARG A 56 -32.52 -12.23 17.46
C ARG A 56 -33.77 -12.98 16.98
N PRO A 57 -34.48 -13.73 17.86
CA PRO A 57 -35.77 -14.27 17.50
C PRO A 57 -36.71 -13.11 17.17
N ALA A 58 -37.61 -13.32 16.20
CA ALA A 58 -38.67 -12.38 15.84
C ALA A 58 -39.58 -12.16 17.05
N ARG A 59 -39.20 -11.23 17.94
CA ARG A 59 -40.13 -10.67 18.92
C ARG A 59 -40.98 -9.67 18.16
N GLU A 60 -42.30 -9.83 18.29
CA GLU A 60 -43.31 -8.90 17.80
C GLU A 60 -42.86 -7.45 18.04
N GLU A 61 -42.73 -6.71 16.96
CA GLU A 61 -42.55 -5.26 16.95
C GLU A 61 -43.76 -4.65 17.65
N THR A 62 -43.64 -4.36 18.94
CA THR A 62 -44.61 -3.53 19.64
C THR A 62 -44.37 -2.08 19.21
N ALA A 63 -45.47 -1.38 18.88
CA ALA A 63 -45.51 -0.04 18.30
C ALA A 63 -44.85 1.09 19.12
N ASN A 64 -44.16 0.78 20.22
CA ASN A 64 -43.47 1.73 21.10
C ASN A 64 -42.02 2.04 20.69
N ASP A 65 -41.40 1.28 19.77
CA ASP A 65 -40.01 1.52 19.34
C ASP A 65 -39.88 2.62 18.26
N ALA A 66 -40.98 3.17 17.75
CA ALA A 66 -40.98 4.20 16.71
C ALA A 66 -40.59 5.61 17.22
N SER A 67 -40.59 5.85 18.54
CA SER A 67 -40.31 7.16 19.12
C SER A 67 -38.83 7.45 19.41
N ASP A 68 -37.92 6.50 19.21
CA ASP A 68 -36.48 6.66 19.53
C ASP A 68 -35.58 6.86 18.28
N ALA A 69 -36.19 7.31 17.17
CA ALA A 69 -35.49 7.57 15.90
C ALA A 69 -34.56 8.80 15.91
N GLY A 70 -34.42 9.49 17.05
CA GLY A 70 -33.78 10.80 17.20
C GLY A 70 -32.24 10.82 17.31
N GLY A 71 -31.56 9.67 17.27
CA GLY A 71 -30.11 9.65 17.44
C GLY A 71 -29.46 8.39 16.87
N ARG A 72 -29.52 8.18 15.55
CA ARG A 72 -28.79 7.06 14.91
C ARG A 72 -27.29 7.31 15.00
N SER A 73 -26.68 6.88 16.10
CA SER A 73 -25.23 6.92 16.26
C SER A 73 -24.56 6.15 15.11
N VAL A 74 -23.49 6.70 14.55
CA VAL A 74 -22.76 6.07 13.44
C VAL A 74 -22.28 4.69 13.91
N PRO A 75 -22.59 3.59 13.18
CA PRO A 75 -22.19 2.26 13.59
C PRO A 75 -20.69 2.19 13.85
N ALA A 76 -20.29 1.46 14.89
CA ALA A 76 -18.88 1.37 15.27
C ALA A 76 -17.99 1.00 14.07
N ALA A 77 -18.40 0.02 13.25
CA ALA A 77 -17.67 -0.38 12.04
C ALA A 77 -17.35 0.80 11.10
N ILE A 78 -18.31 1.71 10.89
CA ILE A 78 -18.13 2.89 10.02
C ILE A 78 -17.14 3.88 10.65
N ARG A 79 -17.17 4.07 11.98
CA ARG A 79 -16.17 4.90 12.67
C ARG A 79 -14.74 4.38 12.50
N TRP A 80 -14.54 3.06 12.62
CA TRP A 80 -13.23 2.43 12.38
C TRP A 80 -12.80 2.54 10.91
N ALA A 81 -13.74 2.44 9.97
CA ALA A 81 -13.49 2.62 8.53
C ALA A 81 -13.10 4.08 8.21
N LEU A 82 -13.80 5.06 8.76
CA LEU A 82 -13.44 6.49 8.64
C LEU A 82 -12.03 6.76 9.20
N ALA A 83 -11.73 6.26 10.40
CA ALA A 83 -10.40 6.38 11.00
C ALA A 83 -9.31 5.71 10.13
N SER A 84 -9.61 4.53 9.57
CA SER A 84 -8.73 3.85 8.61
C SER A 84 -8.47 4.73 7.38
N GLY A 85 -9.50 5.41 6.86
CA GLY A 85 -9.39 6.38 5.76
C GLY A 85 -8.47 7.56 6.10
N VAL A 86 -8.67 8.19 7.25
CA VAL A 86 -7.84 9.31 7.72
C VAL A 86 -6.37 8.88 7.78
N VAL A 87 -6.09 7.72 8.39
CA VAL A 87 -4.73 7.18 8.48
C VAL A 87 -4.15 6.86 7.09
N ALA A 88 -4.94 6.37 6.14
CA ALA A 88 -4.49 6.19 4.75
C ALA A 88 -4.15 7.51 4.05
N GLY A 89 -4.90 8.58 4.33
CA GLY A 89 -4.60 9.92 3.82
C GLY A 89 -3.27 10.43 4.38
N LEU A 90 -3.05 10.32 5.69
CA LEU A 90 -1.77 10.66 6.33
C LEU A 90 -0.61 9.81 5.80
N ALA A 91 -0.83 8.51 5.57
CA ALA A 91 0.16 7.63 4.94
C ALA A 91 0.51 8.10 3.51
N THR A 92 -0.48 8.59 2.76
CA THR A 92 -0.29 9.11 1.40
C THR A 92 0.43 10.45 1.38
N LEU A 93 0.16 11.33 2.35
CA LEU A 93 0.91 12.57 2.53
C LEU A 93 2.37 12.31 2.92
N THR A 94 2.62 11.26 3.70
CA THR A 94 3.98 10.81 4.03
C THR A 94 4.67 10.20 2.81
N ARG A 95 3.93 9.42 2.02
CA ARG A 95 4.44 8.71 0.86
C ARG A 95 3.40 8.66 -0.27
N PRO A 96 3.55 9.50 -1.32
CA PRO A 96 2.60 9.57 -2.44
C PRO A 96 2.31 8.24 -3.12
N SER A 97 3.26 7.31 -3.07
CA SER A 97 3.14 5.96 -3.62
C SER A 97 2.02 5.13 -2.98
N TRP A 98 1.36 5.58 -1.90
CA TRP A 98 0.22 4.87 -1.30
C TRP A 98 -1.14 5.28 -1.86
N LEU A 99 -1.21 6.36 -2.65
CA LEU A 99 -2.46 6.90 -3.21
C LEU A 99 -3.29 5.83 -3.94
N LEU A 100 -2.64 4.99 -4.75
CA LEU A 100 -3.31 3.98 -5.57
C LEU A 100 -3.63 2.69 -4.81
N PHE A 101 -3.29 2.58 -3.52
CA PHE A 101 -3.58 1.39 -2.73
C PHE A 101 -5.08 1.18 -2.54
N LEU A 102 -5.84 2.25 -2.22
CA LEU A 102 -7.29 2.16 -2.04
C LEU A 102 -8.05 1.69 -3.30
N PRO A 103 -7.84 2.30 -4.49
CA PRO A 103 -8.48 1.79 -5.70
C PRO A 103 -8.01 0.38 -6.06
N PHE A 104 -6.73 0.05 -5.85
CA PHE A 104 -6.23 -1.32 -6.02
C PHE A 104 -6.97 -2.31 -5.11
N ALA A 105 -7.06 -2.02 -3.82
CA ALA A 105 -7.73 -2.87 -2.83
C ALA A 105 -9.24 -2.97 -3.11
N ALA A 106 -9.87 -1.88 -3.57
CA ALA A 106 -11.27 -1.89 -4.00
C ALA A 106 -11.50 -2.86 -5.16
N VAL A 107 -10.68 -2.81 -6.21
CA VAL A 107 -10.76 -3.76 -7.33
C VAL A 107 -10.59 -5.19 -6.84
N VAL A 108 -9.55 -5.48 -6.05
CA VAL A 108 -9.31 -6.83 -5.53
C VAL A 108 -10.49 -7.34 -4.72
N LEU A 109 -11.00 -6.54 -3.78
CA LEU A 109 -12.07 -6.97 -2.87
C LEU A 109 -13.42 -7.10 -3.57
N LEU A 110 -13.75 -6.20 -4.49
CA LEU A 110 -15.04 -6.22 -5.19
C LEU A 110 -15.11 -7.32 -6.27
N VAL A 111 -13.97 -7.75 -6.81
CA VAL A 111 -13.88 -8.84 -7.79
C VAL A 111 -13.76 -10.21 -7.12
N VAL A 112 -12.95 -10.33 -6.06
CA VAL A 112 -12.60 -11.63 -5.46
C VAL A 112 -13.53 -12.02 -4.30
N SER A 113 -14.05 -11.05 -3.54
CA SER A 113 -14.83 -11.37 -2.34
C SER A 113 -16.30 -11.64 -2.66
N PRO A 114 -16.89 -12.74 -2.15
CA PRO A 114 -18.32 -12.98 -2.27
C PRO A 114 -19.15 -11.93 -1.52
N ARG A 115 -18.57 -11.26 -0.52
CA ARG A 115 -19.21 -10.22 0.30
C ARG A 115 -18.92 -8.80 -0.19
N ARG A 116 -18.98 -8.60 -1.52
CA ARG A 116 -18.65 -7.32 -2.18
C ARG A 116 -19.45 -6.12 -1.66
N GLY A 117 -20.72 -6.31 -1.29
CA GLY A 117 -21.56 -5.23 -0.75
C GLY A 117 -21.09 -4.72 0.62
N GLU A 118 -20.65 -5.61 1.50
CA GLU A 118 -20.07 -5.25 2.79
C GLU A 118 -18.75 -4.49 2.60
N HIS A 119 -17.88 -4.98 1.72
CA HIS A 119 -16.63 -4.29 1.38
C HIS A 119 -16.88 -2.91 0.77
N ALA A 120 -17.83 -2.77 -0.15
CA ALA A 120 -18.19 -1.49 -0.77
C ALA A 120 -18.60 -0.45 0.28
N ARG A 121 -19.42 -0.86 1.27
CA ARG A 121 -19.84 0.03 2.37
C ARG A 121 -18.67 0.53 3.21
N LEU A 122 -17.74 -0.36 3.59
CA LEU A 122 -16.55 0.06 4.34
C LEU A 122 -15.59 0.88 3.49
N LEU A 123 -15.40 0.52 2.22
CA LEU A 123 -14.56 1.27 1.27
C LEU A 123 -15.07 2.69 1.10
N LEU A 124 -16.39 2.89 0.98
CA LEU A 124 -16.97 4.24 0.92
C LEU A 124 -16.61 5.06 2.16
N ALA A 125 -16.75 4.47 3.35
CA ALA A 125 -16.36 5.12 4.61
C ALA A 125 -14.85 5.41 4.69
N ILE A 126 -14.01 4.50 4.22
CA ILE A 126 -12.55 4.72 4.12
C ILE A 126 -12.24 5.85 3.14
N CYS A 127 -12.87 5.89 1.97
CA CYS A 127 -12.70 6.96 0.98
C CYS A 127 -13.12 8.32 1.52
N MET A 128 -14.20 8.39 2.32
CA MET A 128 -14.60 9.63 3.00
C MET A 128 -13.55 10.10 4.00
N GLY A 129 -13.06 9.22 4.88
CA GLY A 129 -12.00 9.56 5.83
C GLY A 129 -10.69 9.98 5.14
N PHE A 130 -10.37 9.30 4.03
CA PHE A 130 -9.21 9.61 3.18
C PHE A 130 -9.33 11.01 2.56
N ALA A 131 -10.50 11.32 1.98
CA ALA A 131 -10.76 12.62 1.39
C ALA A 131 -10.66 13.75 2.42
N VAL A 132 -11.15 13.54 3.64
CA VAL A 132 -11.00 14.52 4.74
C VAL A 132 -9.53 14.78 5.07
N ALA A 133 -8.70 13.74 5.16
CA ALA A 133 -7.27 13.91 5.45
C ALA A 133 -6.49 14.55 4.30
N MET A 134 -6.88 14.28 3.05
CA MET A 134 -6.22 14.83 1.86
C MET A 134 -6.72 16.22 1.46
N SER A 135 -7.91 16.63 1.89
CA SER A 135 -8.53 17.88 1.43
C SER A 135 -7.68 19.13 1.71
N PRO A 136 -6.97 19.31 2.85
CA PRO A 136 -6.15 20.50 3.05
C PRO A 136 -5.02 20.60 2.00
N TRP A 137 -4.43 19.45 1.66
CA TRP A 137 -3.39 19.36 0.63
C TRP A 137 -3.93 19.66 -0.77
N TRP A 138 -5.08 19.07 -1.11
CA TRP A 138 -5.74 19.31 -2.40
C TRP A 138 -6.18 20.76 -2.58
N ILE A 139 -6.77 21.37 -1.55
CA ILE A 139 -7.18 22.78 -1.57
C ILE A 139 -5.95 23.68 -1.75
N ARG A 140 -4.89 23.46 -0.97
CA ARG A 140 -3.63 24.21 -1.09
C ARG A 140 -3.03 24.09 -2.49
N ASN A 141 -2.96 22.88 -3.04
CA ASN A 141 -2.39 22.65 -4.35
C ASN A 141 -3.23 23.29 -5.46
N ALA A 142 -4.55 23.20 -5.38
CA ALA A 142 -5.45 23.84 -6.33
C ALA A 142 -5.35 25.36 -6.27
N ALA A 143 -5.26 25.95 -5.08
CA ALA A 143 -5.11 27.39 -4.91
C ALA A 143 -3.79 27.92 -5.50
N ILE A 144 -2.69 27.17 -5.36
CA ILE A 144 -1.36 27.61 -5.85
C ILE A 144 -1.17 27.33 -7.34
N THR A 145 -1.58 26.14 -7.79
CA THR A 145 -1.33 25.72 -9.19
C THR A 145 -2.49 26.06 -10.12
N GLY A 146 -3.66 26.43 -9.60
CA GLY A 146 -4.88 26.52 -10.40
C GLY A 146 -5.34 25.17 -10.97
N ARG A 147 -4.77 24.06 -10.49
CA ARG A 147 -4.99 22.68 -10.99
C ARG A 147 -5.12 21.71 -9.83
N PHE A 148 -5.89 20.64 -10.03
CA PHE A 148 -5.96 19.56 -9.03
C PHE A 148 -4.68 18.70 -9.09
N VAL A 149 -3.82 18.83 -8.08
CA VAL A 149 -2.60 18.02 -7.92
C VAL A 149 -2.78 17.12 -6.69
N PRO A 150 -3.02 15.81 -6.88
CA PRO A 150 -3.44 14.93 -5.80
C PRO A 150 -2.36 14.68 -4.75
N THR A 151 -1.09 14.67 -5.17
CA THR A 151 0.07 14.41 -4.29
C THR A 151 1.21 15.36 -4.61
N THR A 152 2.01 15.11 -5.64
CA THR A 152 3.25 15.87 -5.90
C THR A 152 3.40 16.20 -7.39
N LEU A 153 4.19 17.24 -7.68
CA LEU A 153 4.66 17.63 -9.02
C LEU A 153 6.04 17.00 -9.31
N GLN A 154 6.19 15.74 -8.91
CA GLN A 154 7.39 14.92 -9.13
C GLN A 154 7.04 13.59 -9.82
N ILE A 155 5.78 13.44 -10.27
CA ILE A 155 5.32 12.22 -10.93
C ILE A 155 5.94 12.13 -12.33
N GLY A 156 6.04 13.24 -13.04
CA GLY A 156 6.66 13.31 -14.35
C GLY A 156 8.14 12.97 -14.31
N ALA A 157 8.90 13.53 -13.37
CA ALA A 157 10.31 13.22 -13.19
C ALA A 157 10.53 11.73 -12.88
N THR A 158 9.78 11.18 -11.91
CA THR A 158 9.91 9.77 -11.52
C THR A 158 9.42 8.80 -12.60
N LEU A 159 8.42 9.19 -13.41
CA LEU A 159 7.98 8.39 -14.55
C LEU A 159 9.00 8.44 -15.68
N TYR A 160 9.58 9.59 -15.96
CA TYR A 160 10.62 9.73 -16.98
C TYR A 160 11.88 8.94 -16.62
N ASP A 161 12.34 9.01 -15.37
CA ASP A 161 13.41 8.17 -14.81
C ASP A 161 13.14 6.66 -14.99
N SER A 162 11.87 6.28 -15.14
CA SER A 162 11.46 4.89 -15.35
C SER A 162 11.38 4.48 -16.83
N PHE A 163 11.15 5.44 -17.73
CA PHE A 163 10.82 5.22 -19.13
C PHE A 163 11.37 6.37 -19.99
N HIS A 164 12.59 6.18 -20.49
CA HIS A 164 13.28 7.11 -21.38
C HIS A 164 14.35 6.38 -22.20
N PRO A 165 14.91 7.00 -23.26
CA PRO A 165 16.06 6.44 -23.97
C PRO A 165 17.23 6.23 -23.01
N GLY A 166 17.72 4.99 -22.90
CA GLY A 166 18.83 4.64 -22.01
C GLY A 166 18.42 4.09 -20.64
N ALA A 167 17.13 4.05 -20.31
CA ALA A 167 16.65 3.54 -19.03
C ALA A 167 17.16 2.11 -18.76
N THR A 168 17.64 1.88 -17.53
CA THR A 168 18.17 0.58 -17.11
C THR A 168 17.22 -0.20 -16.18
N GLY A 169 16.15 0.46 -15.73
CA GLY A 169 15.24 0.02 -14.66
C GLY A 169 15.67 0.44 -13.25
N GLY A 170 16.79 1.16 -13.12
CA GLY A 170 17.17 1.88 -11.90
C GLY A 170 16.89 3.37 -12.05
N SER A 171 17.12 4.10 -10.97
CA SER A 171 17.15 5.57 -11.04
C SER A 171 18.45 5.98 -11.70
N ASP A 172 18.37 6.90 -12.66
CA ASP A 172 19.53 7.54 -13.24
C ASP A 172 20.28 8.33 -12.16
N SER A 173 21.61 8.26 -12.18
CA SER A 173 22.45 8.96 -11.23
C SER A 173 22.11 10.45 -11.24
N ASN A 174 21.61 10.97 -10.11
CA ASN A 174 21.26 12.37 -9.87
C ASN A 174 20.23 12.98 -10.84
N MET A 175 19.42 12.19 -11.55
CA MET A 175 18.41 12.69 -12.50
C MET A 175 18.98 13.72 -13.50
N GLU A 176 20.14 13.42 -14.11
CA GLU A 176 20.86 14.31 -15.05
C GLU A 176 20.02 14.82 -16.24
N PHE A 177 18.88 14.20 -16.53
CA PHE A 177 17.93 14.68 -17.54
C PHE A 177 17.19 15.96 -17.14
N VAL A 178 17.04 16.26 -15.84
CA VAL A 178 16.19 17.36 -15.33
C VAL A 178 16.62 18.74 -15.83
N PRO A 179 17.91 19.14 -15.81
CA PRO A 179 18.35 20.43 -16.33
C PRO A 179 17.92 20.67 -17.79
N GLY A 180 18.02 19.66 -18.66
CA GLY A 180 17.58 19.78 -20.05
C GLY A 180 16.06 20.02 -20.18
N PHE A 181 15.25 19.41 -19.32
CA PHE A 181 13.82 19.69 -19.27
C PHE A 181 13.49 21.09 -18.73
N ILE A 182 14.26 21.58 -17.75
CA ILE A 182 14.14 22.95 -17.24
C ILE A 182 14.41 23.95 -18.35
N ASP A 183 15.54 23.83 -19.06
CA ASP A 183 15.92 24.73 -20.15
C ASP A 183 14.87 24.74 -21.27
N ALA A 184 14.39 23.55 -21.66
CA ALA A 184 13.36 23.40 -22.67
C ALA A 184 12.01 24.02 -22.24
N GLN A 185 11.64 23.91 -20.96
CA GLN A 185 10.41 24.51 -20.45
C GLN A 185 10.53 26.03 -20.35
N LEU A 186 11.67 26.56 -19.89
CA LEU A 186 11.92 28.00 -19.86
C LEU A 186 11.93 28.62 -21.26
N ALA A 187 12.49 27.92 -22.25
CA ALA A 187 12.42 28.34 -23.64
C ALA A 187 10.97 28.40 -24.16
N ALA A 188 10.16 27.37 -23.87
CA ALA A 188 8.75 27.34 -24.26
C ALA A 188 7.92 28.43 -23.57
N ASP A 189 8.19 28.72 -22.30
CA ASP A 189 7.52 29.78 -21.56
C ASP A 189 7.88 31.17 -22.11
N ARG A 190 9.16 31.41 -22.45
CA ARG A 190 9.60 32.65 -23.11
C ARG A 190 8.93 32.85 -24.47
N ALA A 191 8.83 31.79 -25.28
CA ALA A 191 8.15 31.84 -26.57
C ALA A 191 6.65 32.15 -26.42
N SER A 192 5.99 31.56 -25.42
CA SER A 192 4.57 31.82 -25.12
C SER A 192 4.35 33.28 -24.73
N LEU A 193 5.20 33.83 -23.86
CA LEU A 193 5.14 35.23 -23.45
C LEU A 193 5.40 36.19 -24.62
N ALA A 194 6.38 35.87 -25.49
CA ALA A 194 6.64 36.65 -26.70
C ALA A 194 5.45 36.66 -27.68
N ALA A 195 4.64 35.59 -27.68
CA ALA A 195 3.40 35.49 -28.45
C ALA A 195 2.18 36.12 -27.72
N GLY A 196 2.38 36.85 -26.62
CA GLY A 196 1.30 37.46 -25.83
C GLY A 196 0.44 36.47 -25.04
N GLN A 197 0.92 35.24 -24.85
CA GLN A 197 0.21 34.18 -24.13
C GLN A 197 0.77 34.02 -22.73
N THR A 198 -0.11 33.95 -21.73
CA THR A 198 0.28 33.63 -20.35
C THR A 198 0.43 32.12 -20.19
N PRO A 199 1.62 31.60 -19.79
CA PRO A 199 1.80 30.18 -19.57
C PRO A 199 0.80 29.64 -18.53
N PRO A 200 0.20 28.45 -18.76
CA PRO A 200 -0.78 27.91 -17.84
C PRO A 200 -0.12 27.43 -16.54
N SER A 201 -0.75 27.71 -15.39
CA SER A 201 -0.33 27.22 -14.07
C SER A 201 1.08 27.67 -13.65
N THR A 202 1.69 27.00 -12.66
CA THR A 202 3.06 27.27 -12.22
C THR A 202 4.09 26.58 -13.12
N PHE A 203 5.34 27.01 -13.02
CA PHE A 203 6.44 26.41 -13.76
C PHE A 203 6.62 24.92 -13.42
N GLU A 204 6.56 24.56 -12.13
CA GLU A 204 6.70 23.18 -11.66
C GLU A 204 5.62 22.27 -12.25
N TYR A 205 4.38 22.78 -12.38
CA TYR A 205 3.29 22.04 -12.99
C TYR A 205 3.60 21.75 -14.47
N ARG A 206 4.05 22.76 -15.22
CA ARG A 206 4.39 22.59 -16.64
C ARG A 206 5.59 21.66 -16.82
N LEU A 207 6.61 21.79 -15.97
CA LEU A 207 7.80 20.95 -15.99
C LEU A 207 7.46 19.48 -15.72
N ASP A 208 6.66 19.19 -14.68
CA ASP A 208 6.18 17.83 -14.37
C ASP A 208 5.41 17.24 -15.56
N ARG A 209 4.51 18.02 -16.18
CA ARG A 209 3.76 17.58 -17.35
C ARG A 209 4.67 17.29 -18.54
N ARG A 210 5.65 18.15 -18.82
CA ARG A 210 6.61 17.96 -19.91
C ARG A 210 7.36 16.64 -19.78
N MET A 211 7.89 16.33 -18.59
CA MET A 211 8.60 15.06 -18.34
C MET A 211 7.67 13.86 -18.41
N ARG A 212 6.47 13.97 -17.83
CA ARG A 212 5.46 12.91 -17.87
C ARG A 212 5.06 12.57 -19.32
N ASP A 213 4.78 13.60 -20.11
CA ASP A 213 4.32 13.43 -21.49
C ASP A 213 5.45 12.88 -22.37
N ALA A 214 6.70 13.28 -22.14
CA ALA A 214 7.88 12.68 -22.78
C ALA A 214 8.04 11.19 -22.44
N ALA A 215 7.85 10.81 -21.16
CA ALA A 215 7.92 9.43 -20.72
C ALA A 215 6.83 8.55 -21.37
N ILE A 216 5.59 9.07 -21.40
CA ILE A 216 4.46 8.39 -22.03
C ILE A 216 4.67 8.25 -23.54
N ALA A 217 5.12 9.32 -24.22
CA ALA A 217 5.38 9.30 -25.65
C ALA A 217 6.48 8.27 -25.99
N TRP A 218 7.56 8.24 -25.21
CA TRP A 218 8.62 7.25 -25.40
C TRP A 218 8.13 5.82 -25.15
N ALA A 219 7.37 5.59 -24.07
CA ALA A 219 6.82 4.28 -23.76
C ALA A 219 5.86 3.77 -24.84
N ALA A 220 5.00 4.65 -25.38
CA ALA A 220 4.08 4.33 -26.46
C ALA A 220 4.81 3.97 -27.77
N ALA A 221 5.93 4.64 -28.05
CA ALA A 221 6.76 4.35 -29.21
C ALA A 221 7.63 3.10 -29.05
N ASN A 222 7.86 2.60 -27.83
CA ASN A 222 8.81 1.53 -27.53
C ASN A 222 8.22 0.40 -26.66
N PRO A 223 7.14 -0.29 -27.09
CA PRO A 223 6.42 -1.26 -26.25
C PRO A 223 7.27 -2.47 -25.84
N ALA A 224 8.13 -2.98 -26.72
CA ALA A 224 9.04 -4.09 -26.39
C ALA A 224 10.02 -3.69 -25.28
N GLU A 225 10.51 -2.45 -25.33
CA GLU A 225 11.44 -1.93 -24.34
C GLU A 225 10.75 -1.67 -23.00
N VAL A 226 9.49 -1.24 -23.01
CA VAL A 226 8.65 -1.15 -21.81
C VAL A 226 8.53 -2.51 -21.13
N VAL A 227 8.24 -3.59 -21.87
CA VAL A 227 8.16 -4.94 -21.29
C VAL A 227 9.49 -5.37 -20.69
N ARG A 228 10.61 -5.12 -21.39
CA ARG A 228 11.97 -5.38 -20.88
C ARG A 228 12.23 -4.62 -19.59
N LEU A 229 11.89 -3.33 -19.54
CA LEU A 229 12.07 -2.47 -18.37
C LEU A 229 11.19 -2.88 -17.20
N VAL A 230 9.93 -3.24 -17.44
CA VAL A 230 9.03 -3.79 -16.41
C VAL A 230 9.67 -5.00 -15.76
N GLY A 231 10.14 -5.97 -16.55
CA GLY A 231 10.83 -7.17 -16.03
C GLY A 231 12.07 -6.82 -15.20
N ARG A 232 12.92 -5.90 -15.69
CA ARG A 232 14.11 -5.44 -14.96
C ARG A 232 13.78 -4.72 -13.65
N LYS A 233 12.77 -3.85 -13.65
CA LYS A 233 12.33 -3.12 -12.44
C LYS A 233 11.75 -4.08 -11.41
N SER A 234 10.90 -5.02 -11.83
CA SER A 234 10.40 -6.09 -10.96
C SER A 234 11.53 -6.90 -10.36
N TRP A 235 12.52 -7.31 -11.17
CA TRP A 235 13.70 -8.01 -10.65
C TRP A 235 14.48 -7.17 -9.63
N ARG A 236 14.69 -5.88 -9.87
CA ARG A 236 15.42 -5.00 -8.93
C ARG A 236 14.72 -4.85 -7.57
N VAL A 237 13.39 -4.77 -7.56
CA VAL A 237 12.60 -4.69 -6.31
C VAL A 237 12.67 -6.00 -5.51
N TRP A 238 12.58 -7.13 -6.19
CA TRP A 238 12.49 -8.46 -5.57
C TRP A 238 13.83 -9.22 -5.52
N SER A 239 14.92 -8.61 -5.99
CA SER A 239 16.26 -9.20 -5.96
C SER A 239 16.69 -9.51 -4.52
N PRO A 240 17.15 -10.73 -4.22
CA PRO A 240 17.64 -11.07 -2.88
C PRO A 240 18.86 -10.23 -2.47
N LEU A 241 19.71 -9.90 -3.45
CA LEU A 241 20.93 -9.13 -3.23
C LEU A 241 20.72 -7.66 -3.59
N PRO A 242 21.20 -6.71 -2.76
CA PRO A 242 21.25 -5.30 -3.10
C PRO A 242 22.07 -5.08 -4.38
N ASN A 243 21.51 -4.28 -5.30
CA ASN A 243 22.16 -3.86 -6.55
C ASN A 243 22.58 -2.38 -6.53
N ALA A 244 22.41 -1.69 -5.39
CA ALA A 244 22.81 -0.29 -5.24
C ALA A 244 24.32 -0.20 -5.01
N ALA A 245 24.98 0.74 -5.70
CA ALA A 245 26.42 0.99 -5.59
C ALA A 245 26.86 1.41 -4.16
N GLU A 246 25.92 1.86 -3.33
CA GLU A 246 26.14 2.30 -1.95
C GLU A 246 26.22 1.14 -0.95
N MET A 247 25.76 -0.07 -1.32
CA MET A 247 25.72 -1.26 -0.44
C MET A 247 26.74 -2.33 -0.87
N ARG A 248 28.03 -1.97 -0.95
CA ARG A 248 29.11 -2.85 -1.44
C ARG A 248 29.65 -3.86 -0.42
N SER A 249 29.32 -3.76 0.87
CA SER A 249 29.87 -4.70 1.86
C SER A 249 29.25 -6.10 1.68
N GLY A 250 30.10 -7.11 1.45
CA GLY A 250 29.65 -8.49 1.19
C GLY A 250 28.80 -9.05 2.34
N LEU A 251 29.18 -8.76 3.58
CA LEU A 251 28.46 -9.19 4.78
C LEU A 251 27.04 -8.60 4.83
N MET A 252 26.87 -7.31 4.53
CA MET A 252 25.54 -6.67 4.52
C MET A 252 24.64 -7.28 3.44
N ARG A 253 25.19 -7.55 2.25
CA ARG A 253 24.43 -8.18 1.16
C ARG A 253 23.89 -9.55 1.55
N TRP A 254 24.73 -10.37 2.18
CA TRP A 254 24.32 -11.69 2.67
C TRP A 254 23.35 -11.61 3.86
N ALA A 255 23.56 -10.68 4.80
CA ALA A 255 22.63 -10.47 5.92
C ALA A 255 21.23 -10.05 5.44
N ILE A 256 21.15 -9.14 4.46
CA ILE A 256 19.88 -8.72 3.84
C ILE A 256 19.22 -9.91 3.13
N ALA A 257 19.98 -10.68 2.34
CA ALA A 257 19.44 -11.84 1.62
C ALA A 257 18.95 -12.93 2.58
N ALA A 258 19.73 -13.24 3.62
CA ALA A 258 19.40 -14.24 4.64
C ALA A 258 18.18 -13.84 5.48
N GLY A 259 17.97 -12.54 5.74
CA GLY A 259 16.73 -12.06 6.36
C GLY A 259 15.55 -12.07 5.39
N TYR A 260 15.77 -11.72 4.12
CA TYR A 260 14.72 -11.56 3.11
C TYR A 260 14.13 -12.89 2.61
N LEU A 261 14.98 -13.84 2.21
CA LEU A 261 14.55 -15.08 1.54
C LEU A 261 13.61 -15.95 2.40
N PRO A 262 13.88 -16.19 3.70
CA PRO A 262 12.98 -16.97 4.53
C PRO A 262 11.63 -16.29 4.73
N ILE A 263 11.61 -14.95 4.91
CA ILE A 263 10.37 -14.19 5.05
C ILE A 263 9.56 -14.28 3.75
N LEU A 264 10.22 -14.14 2.59
CA LEU A 264 9.55 -14.26 1.30
C LEU A 264 8.96 -15.66 1.11
N ALA A 265 9.75 -16.71 1.33
CA ALA A 265 9.32 -18.10 1.16
C ALA A 265 8.15 -18.44 2.09
N LEU A 266 8.30 -18.18 3.40
CA LEU A 266 7.24 -18.43 4.38
C LEU A 266 6.02 -17.51 4.17
N GLY A 267 6.24 -16.28 3.73
CA GLY A 267 5.17 -15.33 3.39
C GLY A 267 4.32 -15.80 2.22
N ILE A 268 4.95 -16.30 1.14
CA ILE A 268 4.25 -16.90 -0.01
C ILE A 268 3.47 -18.15 0.43
N VAL A 269 4.11 -19.04 1.19
CA VAL A 269 3.45 -20.24 1.73
C VAL A 269 2.26 -19.84 2.61
N GLY A 270 2.42 -18.84 3.47
CA GLY A 270 1.36 -18.33 4.35
C GLY A 270 0.20 -17.72 3.57
N GLY A 271 0.51 -16.89 2.57
CA GLY A 271 -0.48 -16.32 1.65
C GLY A 271 -1.29 -17.41 0.96
N TRP A 272 -0.63 -18.43 0.41
CA TRP A 272 -1.32 -19.54 -0.27
C TRP A 272 -2.13 -20.42 0.69
N ARG A 273 -1.54 -20.82 1.82
CA ARG A 273 -2.16 -21.73 2.80
C ARG A 273 -3.36 -21.09 3.49
N PHE A 274 -3.28 -19.80 3.81
CA PHE A 274 -4.33 -19.10 4.55
C PHE A 274 -5.27 -18.27 3.66
N ARG A 275 -5.13 -18.32 2.33
CA ARG A 275 -6.02 -17.57 1.39
C ARG A 275 -7.51 -17.83 1.58
N ARG A 276 -7.88 -19.03 2.07
CA ARG A 276 -9.27 -19.44 2.32
C ARG A 276 -9.76 -19.11 3.74
N ARG A 277 -8.91 -18.58 4.64
CA ARG A 277 -9.26 -18.22 6.02
C ARG A 277 -9.87 -16.81 6.16
N GLY A 278 -10.22 -16.18 5.04
CA GLY A 278 -10.90 -14.88 5.00
C GLY A 278 -10.01 -13.71 4.60
N TRP A 279 -10.64 -12.57 4.34
CA TRP A 279 -10.01 -11.41 3.71
C TRP A 279 -8.88 -10.77 4.55
N ALA A 280 -8.83 -10.98 5.87
CA ALA A 280 -7.76 -10.43 6.71
C ALA A 280 -6.37 -10.95 6.30
N TYR A 281 -6.28 -12.20 5.83
CA TYR A 281 -5.04 -12.76 5.28
C TYR A 281 -4.73 -12.17 3.90
N LEU A 282 -5.75 -11.96 3.07
CA LEU A 282 -5.61 -11.26 1.79
C LEU A 282 -5.11 -9.82 2.00
N ALA A 283 -5.59 -9.12 3.03
CA ALA A 283 -5.13 -7.78 3.40
C ALA A 283 -3.65 -7.72 3.76
N CYS A 284 -3.09 -8.78 4.35
CA CYS A 284 -1.64 -8.87 4.55
C CYS A 284 -0.86 -9.11 3.24
N ALA A 285 -1.45 -9.77 2.25
CA ALA A 285 -0.83 -9.98 0.95
C ALA A 285 -0.93 -8.76 0.03
N MET A 286 -1.99 -7.94 0.16
CA MET A 286 -2.28 -6.81 -0.72
C MET A 286 -1.11 -5.81 -0.86
N PRO A 287 -0.41 -5.37 0.20
CA PRO A 287 0.72 -4.46 0.04
C PRO A 287 1.86 -5.03 -0.80
N THR A 288 2.09 -6.35 -0.75
CA THR A 288 3.08 -7.04 -1.59
C THR A 288 2.69 -6.99 -3.06
N LEU A 289 1.43 -7.35 -3.35
CA LEU A 289 0.89 -7.33 -4.71
C LEU A 289 0.85 -5.90 -5.27
N TYR A 290 0.48 -4.94 -4.42
CA TYR A 290 0.45 -3.52 -4.74
C TYR A 290 1.85 -2.99 -5.09
N THR A 291 2.86 -3.26 -4.25
CA THR A 291 4.25 -2.85 -4.53
C THR A 291 4.77 -3.50 -5.80
N ALA A 292 4.45 -4.78 -6.04
CA ALA A 292 4.84 -5.47 -7.27
C ALA A 292 4.24 -4.80 -8.51
N ALA A 293 2.95 -4.45 -8.46
CA ALA A 293 2.26 -3.75 -9.55
C ALA A 293 2.77 -2.32 -9.74
N LEU A 294 2.95 -1.56 -8.66
CA LEU A 294 3.34 -0.16 -8.71
C LEU A 294 4.73 0.03 -9.37
N HIS A 295 5.69 -0.85 -9.07
CA HIS A 295 7.04 -0.77 -9.63
C HIS A 295 7.21 -1.47 -10.98
N THR A 296 6.10 -1.79 -11.64
CA THR A 296 6.11 -1.97 -13.10
C THR A 296 6.17 -0.62 -13.81
N ALA A 297 5.50 0.41 -13.26
CA ALA A 297 5.48 1.75 -13.81
C ALA A 297 6.71 2.56 -13.33
N PHE A 298 6.96 2.57 -12.02
CA PHE A 298 8.03 3.39 -11.42
C PHE A 298 9.33 2.61 -11.20
N VAL A 299 10.45 3.33 -11.05
CA VAL A 299 11.78 2.79 -10.79
C VAL A 299 11.78 1.77 -9.65
N GLY A 300 12.55 0.69 -9.85
CA GLY A 300 12.65 -0.43 -8.91
C GLY A 300 13.92 -0.39 -8.06
N SER A 301 13.77 -0.55 -6.74
CA SER A 301 14.85 -0.73 -5.77
C SER A 301 14.38 -1.60 -4.59
N ILE A 302 15.32 -2.30 -3.94
CA ILE A 302 15.07 -3.08 -2.73
C ILE A 302 14.55 -2.24 -1.56
N ARG A 303 14.75 -0.91 -1.61
CA ARG A 303 14.21 0.04 -0.65
C ARG A 303 12.69 0.08 -0.70
N TYR A 304 12.10 -0.07 -1.88
CA TYR A 304 10.67 0.12 -2.02
C TYR A 304 9.84 -1.10 -1.61
N ARG A 305 10.43 -2.29 -1.52
CA ARG A 305 9.75 -3.48 -0.95
C ARG A 305 9.61 -3.44 0.58
N GLN A 306 10.31 -2.54 1.27
CA GLN A 306 10.36 -2.54 2.75
C GLN A 306 8.97 -2.50 3.41
N PRO A 307 8.01 -1.66 2.97
CA PRO A 307 6.67 -1.67 3.57
C PRO A 307 5.95 -3.00 3.35
N ALA A 308 6.04 -3.57 2.13
CA ALA A 308 5.44 -4.87 1.84
C ALA A 308 6.02 -5.99 2.72
N MET A 309 7.32 -5.95 3.04
CA MET A 309 7.98 -6.93 3.89
C MET A 309 7.35 -7.01 5.28
N LEU A 310 6.91 -5.89 5.87
CA LEU A 310 6.27 -5.90 7.19
C LEU A 310 4.99 -6.74 7.21
N MET A 311 4.21 -6.69 6.14
CA MET A 311 2.99 -7.49 6.04
C MET A 311 3.27 -8.94 5.65
N LEU A 312 4.33 -9.21 4.87
CA LEU A 312 4.81 -10.57 4.64
C LEU A 312 5.32 -11.23 5.92
N ILE A 313 5.95 -10.48 6.83
CA ILE A 313 6.38 -10.99 8.14
C ILE A 313 5.18 -11.53 8.94
N VAL A 314 4.01 -10.89 8.84
CA VAL A 314 2.78 -11.40 9.49
C VAL A 314 2.38 -12.77 8.94
N LEU A 315 2.39 -12.93 7.61
CA LEU A 315 2.08 -14.21 6.95
C LEU A 315 3.14 -15.27 7.24
N ALA A 316 4.42 -14.92 7.16
CA ALA A 316 5.54 -15.79 7.48
C ALA A 316 5.47 -16.27 8.94
N SER A 317 5.15 -15.37 9.87
CA SER A 317 5.00 -15.67 11.29
C SER A 317 3.84 -16.64 11.57
N ALA A 318 2.77 -16.56 10.78
CA ALA A 318 1.67 -17.51 10.89
C ALA A 318 2.13 -18.94 10.53
N VAL A 319 2.92 -19.09 9.46
CA VAL A 319 3.50 -20.39 9.07
C VAL A 319 4.53 -20.87 10.09
N ALA A 320 5.45 -20.01 10.52
CA ALA A 320 6.48 -20.35 11.50
C ALA A 320 5.89 -20.86 12.81
N VAL A 321 4.82 -20.24 13.31
CA VAL A 321 4.12 -20.69 14.53
C VAL A 321 3.44 -22.04 14.34
N GLU A 322 2.89 -22.34 13.16
CA GLU A 322 2.33 -23.68 12.87
C GLU A 322 3.43 -24.76 12.83
N LEU A 323 4.60 -24.45 12.27
CA LEU A 323 5.73 -25.38 12.17
C LEU A 323 6.40 -25.65 13.54
N ILE A 324 6.61 -24.61 14.34
CA ILE A 324 7.34 -24.69 15.61
C ILE A 324 6.40 -25.04 16.77
N GLY A 325 5.12 -24.70 16.68
CA GLY A 325 4.12 -24.90 17.72
C GLY A 325 4.04 -26.33 18.30
N PRO A 326 4.09 -27.40 17.48
CA PRO A 326 4.14 -28.77 17.99
C PRO A 326 5.38 -29.07 18.84
N ALA A 327 6.55 -28.56 18.46
CA ALA A 327 7.79 -28.74 19.22
C ALA A 327 7.78 -27.93 20.53
N TRP A 328 7.28 -26.69 20.47
CA TRP A 328 7.13 -25.80 21.64
C TRP A 328 6.12 -26.31 22.67
N ARG A 329 5.04 -26.99 22.22
CA ARG A 329 4.06 -27.63 23.12
C ARG A 329 4.60 -28.89 23.80
N ARG A 330 5.54 -29.61 23.17
CA ARG A 330 6.20 -30.77 23.77
C ARG A 330 7.19 -30.37 24.86
N THR A 331 7.93 -29.28 24.70
CA THR A 331 8.93 -28.82 25.68
C THR A 331 8.34 -28.13 26.92
N ARG A 332 7.10 -27.61 26.85
CA ARG A 332 6.43 -26.95 27.98
C ARG A 332 5.43 -27.81 28.76
N GLY A 333 5.40 -29.13 28.55
CA GLY A 333 4.55 -30.03 29.33
C GLY A 333 3.05 -29.77 29.14
N GLY A 334 2.45 -30.40 28.12
CA GLY A 334 1.09 -30.95 28.21
C GLY A 334 -0.06 -30.09 28.73
N GLY A 335 -0.17 -28.81 28.36
CA GLY A 335 -1.42 -28.04 28.52
C GLY A 335 -2.21 -28.02 27.21
N ARG A 336 -3.25 -28.85 27.07
CA ARG A 336 -4.18 -28.80 25.93
C ARG A 336 -4.94 -27.47 25.94
N LEU A 337 -4.39 -26.45 25.28
CA LEU A 337 -5.23 -25.38 24.72
C LEU A 337 -5.63 -25.84 23.32
N ALA A 338 -6.77 -26.51 23.26
CA ALA A 338 -7.42 -26.87 22.00
C ALA A 338 -7.62 -25.59 21.19
N PHE A 339 -6.91 -25.48 20.07
CA PHE A 339 -7.23 -24.52 19.03
C PHE A 339 -8.54 -25.00 18.43
N SER A 340 -9.66 -24.47 18.94
CA SER A 340 -10.97 -24.71 18.37
C SER A 340 -10.96 -24.10 16.96
N ASP A 341 -10.78 -24.96 15.95
CA ASP A 341 -11.22 -24.71 14.59
C ASP A 341 -12.74 -24.55 14.63
N ARG A 342 -13.24 -23.39 15.08
CA ARG A 342 -14.59 -22.97 14.71
C ARG A 342 -14.52 -22.65 13.23
N LYS A 343 -14.87 -23.64 12.40
CA LYS A 343 -15.48 -23.38 11.10
C LYS A 343 -16.59 -22.35 11.36
N GLU A 344 -16.52 -21.23 10.66
CA GLU A 344 -17.64 -20.30 10.64
C GLU A 344 -18.88 -21.08 10.17
N PRO A 345 -20.00 -21.08 10.90
CA PRO A 345 -21.23 -21.56 10.31
C PRO A 345 -21.53 -20.64 9.13
N ALA A 346 -21.68 -21.24 7.95
CA ALA A 346 -22.36 -20.60 6.86
C ALA A 346 -23.77 -20.27 7.37
N CYS A 347 -24.16 -19.00 7.33
CA CYS A 347 -25.59 -18.70 7.28
C CYS A 347 -26.04 -19.16 5.90
N ASP A 348 -26.67 -20.33 5.85
CA ASP A 348 -27.51 -20.70 4.71
C ASP A 348 -28.73 -19.77 4.73
N ALA A 349 -28.78 -18.88 3.73
CA ALA A 349 -29.97 -18.29 3.13
C ALA A 349 -29.56 -17.59 1.83
#